data_AF-I3T251-F1
#
_entry.id   AF-I3T251-F1
#
_cell.length_a   1.000
_cell.length_b   1.000
_cell.length_c   1.000
_cell.angle_alpha   90.00
_cell.angle_beta   90.00
_cell.angle_gamma   90.00
#
_symmetry.space_group_name_H-M   'P 1'
#
loop_
_entity.id
_entity.type
_entity.pdbx_description
1 polymer ?
#
loop_
_entity_poly.entity_id
_entity_poly.type
_entity_poly.pdbx_seq_one_letter_code
_entity_poly.pdbx_strand_id
1 'polypeptide(L)'
;MESHIKVFFFILGLLVFVSISEIQSVEAAGEYGRSTTPDNEAMKLIPCASAAQDENASVSQSCCAQVQKIGKNPSCLCAVVLSNMAKMSGVNPKIAITIPKRCNLDNRPIGYKCGPYTLP
;
A
#
# COMPACT_ATOMS: atom_id res chain seq x y z
N MET A 1 49.50 -4.62 11.41
CA MET A 1 48.64 -3.96 10.41
C MET A 1 47.65 -4.92 9.73
N GLU A 2 48.07 -6.13 9.38
CA GLU A 2 47.22 -7.09 8.63
C GLU A 2 45.97 -7.60 9.38
N SER A 3 46.04 -7.70 10.71
CA SER A 3 44.91 -8.13 11.54
C SER A 3 43.79 -7.07 11.61
N HIS A 4 44.16 -5.79 11.75
CA HIS A 4 43.20 -4.69 11.79
C HIS A 4 42.48 -4.49 10.45
N ILE A 5 43.19 -4.75 9.34
CA ILE A 5 42.60 -4.70 7.99
C ILE A 5 41.56 -5.79 7.81
N LYS A 6 41.82 -7.02 8.26
CA LYS A 6 40.86 -8.13 8.17
C LYS A 6 39.62 -7.87 9.02
N VAL A 7 39.81 -7.36 10.24
CA VAL A 7 38.69 -6.97 11.13
C VAL A 7 37.89 -5.83 10.51
N PHE A 8 38.53 -4.82 9.92
CA PHE A 8 37.85 -3.72 9.26
C PHE A 8 36.99 -4.19 8.08
N PHE A 9 37.52 -5.08 7.22
CA PHE A 9 36.74 -5.66 6.12
C PHE A 9 35.59 -6.54 6.63
N PHE A 10 35.77 -7.25 7.75
CA PHE A 10 34.72 -8.08 8.34
C PHE A 10 33.57 -7.24 8.93
N ILE A 11 33.91 -6.15 9.63
CA ILE A 11 32.94 -5.20 10.18
C ILE A 11 32.21 -4.46 9.05
N LEU A 12 32.93 -4.06 8.00
CA LEU A 12 32.33 -3.42 6.82
C LEU A 12 31.38 -4.38 6.09
N GLY A 13 31.75 -5.66 5.95
CA GLY A 13 30.88 -6.69 5.37
C GLY A 13 29.61 -6.94 6.20
N LEU A 14 29.72 -6.95 7.53
CA LEU A 14 28.58 -7.09 8.44
C LEU A 14 27.61 -5.90 8.37
N LEU A 15 28.13 -4.66 8.29
CA LEU A 15 27.30 -3.45 8.15
C LEU A 15 26.52 -3.42 6.83
N VAL A 16 27.12 -3.91 5.74
CA VAL A 16 26.44 -4.09 4.45
C VAL A 16 25.36 -5.17 4.54
N PHE A 17 25.60 -6.27 5.26
CA PHE A 17 24.63 -7.36 5.44
C PHE A 17 23.41 -6.96 6.29
N VAL A 18 23.61 -6.15 7.33
CA VAL A 18 22.52 -5.67 8.22
C VAL A 18 21.56 -4.71 7.48
N SER A 19 22.03 -4.01 6.45
CA SER A 19 21.21 -3.12 5.63
C SER A 19 20.17 -3.85 4.77
N ILE A 20 20.29 -5.18 4.60
CA ILE A 20 19.39 -5.99 3.79
C ILE A 20 18.22 -6.56 4.61
N SER A 21 18.24 -6.41 5.95
CA SER A 21 17.29 -7.11 6.83
C SER A 21 15.97 -6.39 7.09
N GLU A 22 15.73 -5.20 6.54
CA GLU A 22 14.42 -4.51 6.63
C GLU A 22 13.98 -3.82 5.33
N ILE A 23 14.34 -4.40 4.19
CA ILE A 23 13.60 -4.12 2.96
C ILE A 23 12.59 -5.26 2.77
N GLN A 24 11.52 -5.24 3.57
CA GLN A 24 10.25 -5.80 3.11
C GLN A 24 9.70 -4.89 2.00
N SER A 25 10.45 -4.77 0.90
CA SER A 25 9.85 -4.49 -0.39
C SER A 25 9.04 -5.73 -0.70
N VAL A 26 7.76 -5.68 -0.32
CA VAL A 26 6.73 -6.41 -1.04
C VAL A 26 6.72 -5.86 -2.46
N GLU A 27 7.70 -6.31 -3.26
CA GLU A 27 7.60 -6.33 -4.70
C GLU A 27 6.47 -7.32 -5.00
N ALA A 28 5.24 -6.83 -4.86
CA ALA A 28 4.07 -7.50 -5.40
C ALA A 28 4.23 -7.41 -6.92
N ALA A 29 4.97 -8.35 -7.48
CA ALA A 29 5.05 -8.62 -8.90
C ALA A 29 3.62 -8.96 -9.38
N GLY A 30 2.93 -7.90 -9.82
CA GLY A 30 1.79 -7.83 -10.72
C GLY A 30 0.80 -9.01 -10.76
N GLU A 31 -0.20 -9.00 -9.87
CA GLU A 31 -1.58 -9.40 -10.24
C GLU A 31 -2.34 -8.25 -10.92
N TYR A 32 -1.70 -7.10 -11.11
CA TYR A 32 -2.18 -6.09 -12.02
C TYR A 32 -1.99 -6.58 -13.44
N GLY A 33 -3.04 -6.46 -14.26
CA GLY A 33 -2.94 -6.66 -15.70
C GLY A 33 -1.66 -5.98 -16.20
N ARG A 34 -0.91 -6.70 -17.03
CA ARG A 34 0.51 -6.59 -17.46
C ARG A 34 1.08 -5.18 -17.80
N SER A 35 0.35 -4.09 -17.54
CA SER A 35 0.64 -2.72 -17.96
C SER A 35 0.19 -1.63 -16.96
N THR A 36 -0.22 -1.91 -15.72
CA THR A 36 -0.61 -0.83 -14.77
C THR A 36 -0.02 -1.00 -13.38
N THR A 37 0.55 0.09 -12.84
CA THR A 37 1.17 0.14 -11.51
C THR A 37 0.13 0.53 -10.45
N PRO A 38 0.34 0.16 -9.16
CA PRO A 38 -0.48 0.66 -8.06
C PRO A 38 -0.54 2.20 -8.00
N ASP A 39 0.54 2.89 -8.32
CA ASP A 39 0.55 4.37 -8.36
C ASP A 39 -0.39 4.93 -9.45
N ASN A 40 -0.45 4.29 -10.63
CA ASN A 40 -1.35 4.71 -11.70
C ASN A 40 -2.83 4.48 -11.33
N GLU A 41 -3.13 3.43 -10.57
CA GLU A 41 -4.48 3.18 -10.07
C GLU A 41 -4.84 4.11 -8.91
N ALA A 42 -3.87 4.49 -8.07
CA ALA A 42 -4.08 5.48 -7.01
C ALA A 42 -4.53 6.83 -7.60
N MET A 43 -4.00 7.23 -8.76
CA MET A 43 -4.48 8.43 -9.47
C MET A 43 -5.96 8.33 -9.87
N LYS A 44 -6.48 7.14 -10.17
CA LYS A 44 -7.91 6.96 -10.48
C LYS A 44 -8.81 7.12 -9.25
N LEU A 45 -8.23 7.11 -8.06
CA LEU A 45 -8.91 7.33 -6.78
C LEU A 45 -8.77 8.76 -6.26
N ILE A 46 -8.34 9.73 -7.08
CA ILE A 46 -8.38 11.17 -6.72
C ILE A 46 -9.74 11.59 -6.11
N PRO A 47 -10.91 11.15 -6.62
CA PRO A 47 -12.20 11.49 -6.01
C PRO A 47 -12.40 10.97 -4.57
N CYS A 48 -11.55 10.05 -4.12
CA CYS A 48 -11.54 9.49 -2.77
C CYS A 48 -10.54 10.18 -1.83
N ALA A 49 -9.73 11.12 -2.31
CA ALA A 49 -8.60 11.66 -1.54
C ALA A 49 -9.02 12.17 -0.14
N SER A 50 -10.07 12.99 -0.07
CA SER A 50 -10.61 13.48 1.22
C SER A 50 -11.10 12.34 2.12
N ALA A 51 -11.84 11.39 1.56
CA ALA A 51 -12.33 10.22 2.29
C ALA A 51 -11.20 9.27 2.75
N ALA A 52 -10.06 9.27 2.07
CA ALA A 52 -8.89 8.48 2.39
C ALA A 52 -7.99 9.15 3.45
N GLN A 53 -8.14 10.46 3.64
CA GLN A 53 -7.42 11.25 4.64
C GLN A 53 -8.23 11.40 5.94
N ASP A 54 -9.56 11.50 5.83
CA ASP A 54 -10.47 11.75 6.95
C ASP A 54 -11.60 10.71 6.99
N GLU A 55 -11.75 10.05 8.15
CA GLU A 55 -12.78 9.06 8.42
C GLU A 55 -14.19 9.66 8.41
N ASN A 56 -14.32 10.95 8.69
CA ASN A 56 -15.60 11.67 8.78
C ASN A 56 -16.00 12.36 7.46
N ALA A 57 -15.09 12.45 6.49
CA ALA A 57 -15.40 13.04 5.20
C ALA A 57 -16.53 12.28 4.49
N SER A 58 -17.34 12.97 3.68
CA SER A 58 -18.31 12.27 2.84
C SER A 58 -17.59 11.51 1.71
N VAL A 59 -18.11 10.35 1.33
CA VAL A 59 -17.60 9.60 0.19
C VAL A 59 -18.44 9.93 -1.03
N SER A 60 -17.80 10.42 -2.08
CA SER A 60 -18.48 10.75 -3.33
C SER A 60 -18.93 9.48 -4.07
N GLN A 61 -20.00 9.58 -4.86
CA GLN A 61 -20.47 8.46 -5.68
C GLN A 61 -19.40 8.04 -6.71
N SER A 62 -18.64 8.99 -7.25
CA SER A 62 -17.53 8.72 -8.16
C SER A 62 -16.40 7.96 -7.46
N CYS A 63 -16.08 8.30 -6.20
CA CYS A 63 -15.16 7.50 -5.40
C CYS A 63 -15.65 6.06 -5.25
N CYS A 64 -16.91 5.85 -4.83
CA CYS A 64 -17.45 4.51 -4.63
C CYS A 64 -17.47 3.68 -5.92
N ALA A 65 -17.76 4.29 -7.07
CA ALA A 65 -17.71 3.60 -8.36
C ALA A 65 -16.30 3.11 -8.72
N GLN A 66 -15.26 3.86 -8.36
CA GLN A 66 -13.87 3.46 -8.59
C GLN A 66 -13.43 2.39 -7.58
N VAL A 67 -13.81 2.56 -6.31
CA VAL A 67 -13.54 1.59 -5.23
C VAL A 67 -14.24 0.26 -5.50
N GLN A 68 -15.43 0.25 -6.08
CA GLN A 68 -16.13 -0.96 -6.47
C GLN A 68 -15.39 -1.77 -7.54
N LYS A 69 -14.67 -1.11 -8.45
CA LYS A 69 -13.88 -1.79 -9.49
C LYS A 69 -12.64 -2.43 -8.88
N ILE A 70 -11.88 -1.67 -8.10
CA ILE A 70 -10.61 -2.12 -7.52
C ILE A 70 -10.82 -3.07 -6.33
N GLY A 71 -11.86 -2.87 -5.53
CA GLY A 71 -12.17 -3.66 -4.34
C GLY A 71 -12.55 -5.12 -4.61
N LYS A 72 -12.83 -5.49 -5.87
CA LYS A 72 -12.99 -6.89 -6.30
C LYS A 72 -11.70 -7.69 -6.19
N ASN A 73 -10.56 -7.01 -6.24
CA ASN A 73 -9.25 -7.64 -6.02
C ASN A 73 -8.64 -7.01 -4.74
N PRO A 74 -8.75 -7.68 -3.59
CA PRO A 74 -8.22 -7.15 -2.33
C PRO A 74 -6.72 -6.87 -2.36
N SER A 75 -5.93 -7.71 -3.05
CA SER A 75 -4.48 -7.54 -3.20
C SER A 75 -4.15 -6.20 -3.89
N CYS A 76 -4.84 -5.95 -4.99
CA CYS A 76 -4.82 -4.73 -5.79
C CYS A 76 -5.25 -3.49 -4.98
N LEU A 77 -6.37 -3.58 -4.25
CA LEU A 77 -6.80 -2.52 -3.34
C LEU A 77 -5.74 -2.21 -2.26
N CYS A 78 -5.17 -3.23 -1.62
CA CYS A 78 -4.11 -3.06 -0.61
C CYS A 78 -2.86 -2.38 -1.22
N ALA A 79 -2.44 -2.82 -2.41
CA ALA A 79 -1.28 -2.25 -3.10
C ALA A 79 -1.49 -0.77 -3.41
N VAL A 80 -2.68 -0.37 -3.85
CA VAL A 80 -3.01 1.05 -4.10
C VAL A 80 -2.99 1.87 -2.83
N VAL A 81 -3.62 1.37 -1.76
CA VAL A 81 -3.64 2.08 -0.47
C VAL A 81 -2.22 2.26 0.10
N LEU A 82 -1.32 1.31 -0.16
CA LEU A 82 0.06 1.32 0.32
C LEU A 82 1.07 1.88 -0.69
N SER A 83 0.60 2.37 -1.85
CA SER A 83 1.41 2.90 -2.94
C SER A 83 2.14 4.19 -2.56
N ASN A 84 3.19 4.55 -3.30
CA ASN A 84 3.94 5.77 -3.04
C ASN A 84 3.09 7.01 -3.32
N MET A 85 2.28 6.97 -4.40
CA MET A 85 1.34 8.02 -4.75
C MET A 85 0.32 8.26 -3.62
N ALA A 86 -0.25 7.20 -3.04
CA ALA A 86 -1.16 7.33 -1.90
C ALA A 86 -0.48 7.99 -0.69
N LYS A 87 0.73 7.52 -0.33
CA LYS A 87 1.52 8.08 0.78
C LYS A 87 1.83 9.57 0.57
N MET A 88 2.31 9.93 -0.62
CA MET A 88 2.64 11.31 -0.97
C MET A 88 1.41 12.22 -1.00
N SER A 89 0.23 11.66 -1.27
CA SER A 89 -1.05 12.38 -1.25
C SER A 89 -1.66 12.50 0.16
N GLY A 90 -0.93 12.13 1.21
CA GLY A 90 -1.39 12.21 2.59
C GLY A 90 -2.43 11.16 2.99
N VAL A 91 -2.63 10.13 2.18
CA VAL A 91 -3.60 9.06 2.47
C VAL A 91 -3.20 8.34 3.76
N ASN A 92 -4.17 8.14 4.65
CA ASN A 92 -4.00 7.31 5.83
C ASN A 92 -4.50 5.88 5.52
N PRO A 93 -3.63 4.87 5.48
CA PRO A 93 -4.03 3.51 5.14
C PRO A 93 -5.12 2.93 6.05
N LYS A 94 -5.09 3.27 7.36
CA LYS A 94 -6.09 2.82 8.34
C LYS A 94 -7.48 3.36 8.02
N ILE A 95 -7.56 4.57 7.48
CA ILE A 95 -8.82 5.21 7.07
C ILE A 95 -9.23 4.71 5.68
N ALA A 96 -8.29 4.66 4.73
CA ALA A 96 -8.56 4.31 3.34
C ALA A 96 -9.15 2.90 3.16
N ILE A 97 -8.70 1.91 3.92
CA ILE A 97 -9.27 0.54 3.88
C ILE A 97 -10.73 0.47 4.37
N THR A 98 -11.24 1.52 5.03
CA THR A 98 -12.65 1.58 5.47
C THR A 98 -13.56 2.15 4.39
N ILE A 99 -13.02 2.72 3.31
CA ILE A 99 -13.81 3.32 2.22
C ILE A 99 -14.77 2.30 1.58
N PRO A 100 -14.37 1.05 1.27
CA PRO A 100 -15.32 0.06 0.77
C PRO A 100 -16.55 -0.10 1.68
N LYS A 101 -16.34 -0.10 3.01
CA LYS A 101 -17.42 -0.17 4.01
C LYS A 101 -18.32 1.06 3.98
N ARG A 102 -17.72 2.25 3.93
CA ARG A 102 -18.46 3.54 3.85
C ARG A 102 -19.24 3.68 2.54
N CYS A 103 -18.77 3.06 1.46
CA CYS A 103 -19.48 2.92 0.19
C CYS A 103 -20.58 1.84 0.18
N ASN A 104 -20.76 1.10 1.29
CA ASN A 104 -21.71 0.01 1.40
C ASN A 104 -21.63 -1.01 0.24
N LEU A 105 -20.40 -1.43 -0.11
CA LEU A 105 -20.21 -2.43 -1.16
C LEU A 105 -20.52 -3.84 -0.61
N ASP A 106 -21.26 -4.65 -1.38
CA ASP A 106 -21.69 -5.98 -0.96
C ASP A 106 -20.55 -7.01 -0.94
N ASN A 107 -19.69 -6.99 -1.97
CA ASN A 107 -18.61 -7.96 -2.15
C ASN A 107 -17.29 -7.49 -1.53
N ARG A 108 -17.32 -7.02 -0.28
CA ARG A 108 -16.11 -6.58 0.43
C ARG A 108 -15.27 -7.78 0.87
N PRO A 109 -13.94 -7.75 0.65
CA PRO A 109 -13.03 -8.79 1.13
C PRO A 109 -12.73 -8.60 2.63
N ILE A 110 -13.73 -8.85 3.48
CA ILE A 110 -13.64 -8.70 4.93
C ILE A 110 -12.57 -9.67 5.48
N GLY A 111 -11.71 -9.18 6.37
CA GLY A 111 -10.66 -9.98 6.99
C GLY A 111 -9.39 -10.13 6.15
N TYR A 112 -9.35 -9.58 4.93
CA TYR A 112 -8.14 -9.59 4.12
C TYR A 112 -7.06 -8.68 4.71
N LYS A 113 -5.80 -9.16 4.73
CA LYS A 113 -4.66 -8.45 5.33
C LYS A 113 -3.90 -7.62 4.30
N CYS A 114 -3.86 -6.30 4.51
CA CYS A 114 -3.01 -5.35 3.80
C CYS A 114 -1.78 -5.01 4.66
N GLY A 115 -0.79 -5.89 4.73
CA GLY A 115 0.35 -5.71 5.65
C GLY A 115 -0.13 -5.68 7.11
N PRO A 116 0.07 -4.58 7.86
CA PRO A 116 -0.40 -4.45 9.24
C PRO A 116 -1.91 -4.16 9.36
N TYR A 117 -2.60 -3.89 8.25
CA TYR A 117 -4.01 -3.52 8.26
C TYR A 117 -4.92 -4.68 7.87
N THR A 118 -6.15 -4.70 8.36
CA THR A 118 -7.17 -5.69 8.00
C THR A 118 -8.43 -4.99 7.48
N LEU A 119 -8.94 -5.44 6.34
CA LEU A 119 -10.15 -4.89 5.73
C LEU A 119 -11.41 -5.18 6.58
N PRO A 120 -12.19 -4.14 6.96
CA PRO A 120 -13.41 -4.27 7.75
C PRO A 120 -14.69 -4.45 6.92
#